data_AF-A0A357I3S5-F1
#
_entry.id   AF-A0A357I3S5-F1
#
_cell.length_a   1.000
_cell.length_b   1.000
_cell.length_c   1.000
_cell.angle_alpha   90.00
_cell.angle_beta   90.00
_cell.angle_gamma   90.00
#
_symmetry.space_group_name_H-M   'P 1'
#
loop_
_entity.id
_entity.type
_entity.pdbx_description
1 polymer ?
#
loop_
_entity_poly.entity_id
_entity_poly.type
_entity_poly.pdbx_seq_one_letter_code
_entity_poly.pdbx_strand_id
1 'polypeptide(L)'
;ILYWHRKLVALKYTAKRKIQTDRQKEMEVIREFCIKFAEENASWGYGRIQGALSNLGYVVSETTVGNILRAAGIPPAEDRMKKSTWKQFVRSHMATMCVADFLTTEIWTLRGLVRYHTLFVM
;
A
#
# COMPACT_ATOMS: atom_id res chain seq x y z
N ILE A 1 -27.76 -36.64 -27.65
CA ILE A 1 -27.84 -35.15 -27.71
C ILE A 1 -26.51 -34.59 -27.23
N LEU A 2 -25.80 -33.87 -28.10
CA LEU A 2 -24.40 -33.50 -27.89
C LEU A 2 -24.24 -32.36 -26.88
N TYR A 3 -23.22 -32.46 -26.01
CA TYR A 3 -22.92 -31.51 -24.92
C TYR A 3 -22.79 -30.05 -25.38
N TRP A 4 -22.20 -29.82 -26.57
CA TRP A 4 -22.03 -28.49 -27.14
C TRP A 4 -23.36 -27.78 -27.43
N HIS A 5 -24.41 -28.52 -27.81
CA HIS A 5 -25.73 -27.93 -28.06
C HIS A 5 -26.38 -27.44 -26.77
N ARG A 6 -26.30 -28.22 -25.68
CA ARG A 6 -26.77 -27.78 -24.35
C ARG A 6 -26.00 -26.57 -23.85
N LYS A 7 -24.69 -26.50 -24.12
CA LYS A 7 -23.84 -25.37 -23.76
C LYS A 7 -24.20 -24.09 -24.55
N LEU A 8 -24.47 -24.20 -25.85
CA LEU A 8 -24.89 -23.08 -26.69
C LEU A 8 -26.28 -22.57 -26.31
N VAL A 9 -27.22 -23.47 -26.02
CA VAL A 9 -28.55 -23.12 -25.52
C VAL A 9 -28.44 -22.41 -24.16
N ALA A 10 -27.63 -22.95 -23.24
CA ALA A 10 -27.37 -22.29 -21.96
C ALA A 10 -26.77 -20.89 -22.14
N LEU A 11 -25.79 -20.71 -23.03
CA LEU A 11 -25.20 -19.39 -23.30
C LEU A 11 -26.19 -18.41 -23.95
N LYS A 12 -27.09 -18.88 -24.81
CA LYS A 12 -28.14 -18.05 -25.43
C LYS A 12 -29.12 -17.49 -24.40
N TYR A 13 -29.47 -18.29 -23.39
CA TYR A 13 -30.38 -17.89 -22.30
C TYR A 13 -29.67 -17.31 -21.08
N THR A 14 -28.34 -17.45 -20.99
CA THR A 14 -27.53 -16.76 -19.99
C THR A 14 -27.28 -15.35 -20.47
N ALA A 15 -28.25 -14.46 -20.25
CA ALA A 15 -28.01 -13.03 -20.40
C ALA A 15 -26.87 -12.65 -19.43
N LYS A 16 -25.69 -12.29 -19.96
CA LYS A 16 -24.68 -11.57 -19.17
C LYS A 16 -25.34 -10.27 -18.76
N ARG A 17 -25.83 -10.21 -17.53
CA ARG A 17 -26.48 -9.03 -16.99
C ARG A 17 -25.42 -7.94 -16.89
N LYS A 18 -25.42 -7.03 -17.87
CA LYS A 18 -24.56 -5.85 -17.91
C LYS A 18 -25.15 -4.82 -16.93
N ILE A 19 -25.19 -5.16 -15.63
CA ILE A 19 -25.72 -4.25 -14.61
C ILE A 19 -24.63 -3.23 -14.29
N GLN A 20 -24.45 -2.25 -15.16
CA GLN A 20 -23.60 -1.09 -14.90
C GLN A 20 -24.28 -0.22 -13.83
N THR A 21 -24.24 -0.69 -12.59
CA THR A 21 -24.85 -0.04 -11.42
C THR A 21 -23.85 0.95 -10.86
N ASP A 22 -24.30 2.01 -10.19
CA ASP A 22 -23.40 2.92 -9.45
C ASP A 22 -22.52 2.16 -8.44
N ARG A 23 -23.03 1.06 -7.89
CA ARG A 23 -22.27 0.11 -7.05
C ARG A 23 -21.03 -0.49 -7.75
N GLN A 24 -21.08 -0.73 -9.07
CA GLN A 24 -19.91 -1.22 -9.80
C GLN A 24 -18.86 -0.14 -9.97
N LYS A 25 -19.27 1.11 -10.25
CA LYS A 25 -18.35 2.25 -10.34
C LYS A 25 -17.68 2.52 -8.99
N GLU A 26 -18.45 2.45 -7.90
CA GLU A 26 -17.89 2.57 -6.55
C GLU A 26 -16.87 1.47 -6.26
N MET A 27 -17.15 0.23 -6.68
CA MET A 27 -16.21 -0.88 -6.51
C MET A 27 -14.95 -0.75 -7.36
N GLU A 28 -15.01 -0.09 -8.53
CA GLU A 28 -13.82 0.27 -9.31
C GLU A 28 -12.96 1.28 -8.56
N VAL A 29 -13.57 2.33 -7.99
CA VAL A 29 -12.87 3.33 -7.17
C VAL A 29 -12.23 2.69 -5.93
N ILE A 30 -12.97 1.82 -5.22
CA ILE A 30 -12.44 1.08 -4.07
C ILE A 30 -11.26 0.20 -4.49
N ARG A 31 -11.32 -0.44 -5.65
CA ARG A 31 -10.23 -1.26 -6.18
C ARG A 31 -8.99 -0.42 -6.44
N GLU A 32 -9.13 0.73 -7.09
CA GLU A 32 -8.03 1.65 -7.36
C GLU A 32 -7.37 2.13 -6.07
N PHE A 33 -8.16 2.51 -5.06
CA PHE A 33 -7.63 2.91 -3.76
C PHE A 33 -6.93 1.76 -3.03
N CYS A 34 -7.49 0.55 -3.05
CA CYS A 34 -6.85 -0.64 -2.46
C CYS A 34 -5.45 -0.85 -3.04
N ILE A 35 -5.34 -0.80 -4.38
CA ILE A 35 -4.09 -1.03 -5.11
C ILE A 35 -3.10 0.09 -4.77
N LYS A 36 -3.52 1.35 -4.89
CA LYS A 36 -2.67 2.50 -4.60
C LYS A 36 -2.13 2.49 -3.17
N PHE A 37 -2.97 2.23 -2.17
CA PHE A 37 -2.52 2.13 -0.78
C PHE A 37 -1.54 0.98 -0.55
N ALA A 38 -1.76 -0.16 -1.22
CA ALA A 38 -0.87 -1.31 -1.11
C ALA A 38 0.50 -1.09 -1.76
N GLU A 39 0.56 -0.29 -2.83
CA GLU A 39 1.80 0.08 -3.55
C GLU A 39 2.59 1.18 -2.82
N GLU A 40 1.90 2.21 -2.34
CA GLU A 40 2.53 3.31 -1.59
C GLU A 40 3.03 2.85 -0.22
N ASN A 41 2.34 1.86 0.39
CA ASN A 41 2.64 1.38 1.73
C ASN A 41 2.81 -0.14 1.75
N ALA A 42 4.04 -0.59 1.45
CA ALA A 42 4.39 -2.01 1.43
C ALA A 42 4.13 -2.75 2.77
N SER A 43 4.16 -2.03 3.91
CA SER A 43 3.91 -2.59 5.25
C SER A 43 2.43 -2.74 5.61
N TRP A 44 1.50 -2.19 4.81
CA TRP A 44 0.08 -2.21 5.19
C TRP A 44 -0.56 -3.56 4.88
N GLY A 45 -0.98 -4.25 5.95
CA GLY A 45 -1.85 -5.42 5.91
C GLY A 45 -3.29 -5.10 5.49
N TYR A 46 -4.08 -6.15 5.23
CA TYR A 46 -5.45 -6.00 4.73
C TYR A 46 -6.34 -5.20 5.69
N GLY A 47 -6.29 -5.49 6.99
CA GLY A 47 -7.03 -4.72 8.00
C GLY A 47 -6.68 -3.23 8.05
N ARG A 48 -5.41 -2.86 7.82
CA ARG A 48 -5.00 -1.45 7.82
C ARG A 48 -5.49 -0.71 6.57
N ILE A 49 -5.47 -1.36 5.41
CA ILE A 49 -6.06 -0.83 4.17
C ILE A 49 -7.58 -0.68 4.33
N GLN A 50 -8.24 -1.66 4.95
CA GLN A 50 -9.67 -1.60 5.26
C GLN A 50 -10.01 -0.42 6.18
N GLY A 51 -9.22 -0.18 7.23
CA GLY A 51 -9.38 0.98 8.10
C GLY A 51 -9.20 2.31 7.37
N ALA A 52 -8.20 2.41 6.47
CA ALA A 52 -7.99 3.60 5.65
C ALA A 52 -9.17 3.87 4.71
N LEU A 53 -9.76 2.83 4.12
CA LEU A 53 -10.97 2.95 3.30
C LEU A 53 -12.19 3.35 4.13
N SER A 54 -12.31 2.84 5.35
CA SER A 54 -13.36 3.24 6.29
C SER A 54 -13.28 4.73 6.62
N ASN A 55 -12.07 5.30 6.76
CA ASN A 55 -11.88 6.74 6.99
C ASN A 55 -12.31 7.60 5.79
N LEU A 56 -12.30 7.04 4.58
CA LEU A 56 -12.79 7.67 3.36
C LEU A 56 -14.30 7.49 3.14
N GLY A 57 -14.98 6.77 4.04
CA GLY A 57 -16.43 6.49 3.97
C GLY A 57 -16.80 5.19 3.23
N TYR A 58 -15.82 4.38 2.81
CA TYR A 58 -16.08 3.11 2.13
C TYR A 58 -16.11 1.95 3.12
N VAL A 59 -17.25 1.27 3.21
CA VAL A 59 -17.43 0.09 4.07
C VAL A 59 -17.13 -1.17 3.27
N VAL A 60 -15.94 -1.73 3.49
CA VAL A 60 -15.51 -3.01 2.90
C VAL A 60 -14.96 -3.96 3.95
N SER A 61 -15.13 -5.26 3.71
CA SER A 61 -14.53 -6.30 4.55
C SER A 61 -13.05 -6.48 4.21
N GLU A 62 -12.26 -6.89 5.21
CA GLU A 62 -10.85 -7.24 5.03
C GLU A 62 -10.66 -8.35 3.97
N THR A 63 -11.59 -9.31 3.92
CA THR A 63 -11.62 -10.36 2.90
C THR A 63 -11.81 -9.83 1.49
N THR A 64 -12.60 -8.75 1.33
CA THR A 64 -12.81 -8.09 0.04
C THR A 64 -11.52 -7.42 -0.42
N VAL A 65 -10.84 -6.71 0.48
CA VAL A 65 -9.52 -6.12 0.21
C VAL A 65 -8.51 -7.20 -0.21
N GLY A 66 -8.45 -8.30 0.53
CA GLY A 66 -7.57 -9.43 0.20
C GLY A 66 -7.87 -10.03 -1.19
N ASN A 67 -9.15 -10.19 -1.54
CA ASN A 67 -9.55 -10.68 -2.86
C ASN A 67 -9.18 -9.70 -3.99
N ILE A 68 -9.35 -8.40 -3.77
CA ILE A 68 -8.97 -7.35 -4.72
C ILE A 68 -7.46 -7.39 -4.97
N LEU A 69 -6.65 -7.41 -3.91
CA LEU A 69 -5.19 -7.41 -4.04
C LEU A 69 -4.68 -8.71 -4.68
N ARG A 70 -5.27 -9.86 -4.33
CA ARG A 70 -4.97 -11.13 -4.98
C ARG A 70 -5.31 -11.12 -6.47
N ALA A 71 -6.46 -10.54 -6.85
CA ALA A 71 -6.86 -10.40 -8.25
C ALA A 71 -5.92 -9.45 -9.02
N ALA A 72 -5.34 -8.46 -8.35
CA ALA A 72 -4.32 -7.57 -8.91
C ALA A 72 -2.90 -8.17 -8.92
N GLY A 73 -2.70 -9.38 -8.38
CA GLY A 73 -1.39 -10.03 -8.28
C GLY A 73 -0.47 -9.46 -7.21
N ILE A 74 -1.01 -8.65 -6.29
CA ILE A 74 -0.24 -8.02 -5.21
C ILE A 74 -0.09 -9.03 -4.06
N PRO A 75 1.14 -9.38 -3.65
CA PRO A 75 1.35 -10.35 -2.60
C PRO A 75 0.95 -9.81 -1.22
N PRO A 76 0.77 -10.68 -0.21
CA PRO A 76 0.49 -10.28 1.16
C PRO A 76 1.53 -9.29 1.69
N ALA A 77 1.15 -8.49 2.69
CA ALA A 77 2.02 -7.44 3.25
C ALA A 77 3.38 -7.98 3.73
N GLU A 78 3.40 -9.17 4.33
CA GLU A 78 4.63 -9.82 4.80
C GLU A 78 5.64 -10.05 3.67
N ASP A 79 5.17 -10.48 2.50
CA ASP A 79 6.03 -10.72 1.34
C ASP A 79 6.37 -9.42 0.59
N ARG A 80 5.51 -8.40 0.67
CA ARG A 80 5.80 -7.05 0.17
C ARG A 80 6.92 -6.39 0.99
N MET A 81 6.88 -6.51 2.32
CA MET A 81 7.93 -5.97 3.18
C MET A 81 9.29 -6.59 2.92
N LYS A 82 9.37 -7.92 2.71
CA LYS A 82 10.63 -8.60 2.36
C LYS A 82 11.26 -8.08 1.06
N LYS A 83 10.46 -7.56 0.14
CA LYS A 83 10.89 -6.99 -1.14
C LYS A 83 11.06 -5.47 -1.11
N SER A 84 10.72 -4.81 -0.01
CA SER A 84 10.83 -3.36 0.09
C SER A 84 12.28 -2.92 0.11
N THR A 85 12.63 -1.96 -0.75
CA THR A 85 14.00 -1.41 -0.77
C THR A 85 14.14 -0.37 0.33
N TRP A 86 15.34 -0.21 0.91
CA TRP A 86 15.65 0.83 1.90
C TRP A 86 15.14 2.24 1.51
N LYS A 87 15.24 2.58 0.21
CA LYS A 87 14.72 3.84 -0.34
C LYS A 87 13.21 4.03 -0.14
N GLN A 88 12.42 2.97 -0.31
CA GLN A 88 10.97 3.01 -0.11
C GLN A 88 10.62 3.14 1.37
N PHE A 89 11.36 2.45 2.24
CA PHE A 89 11.19 2.56 3.68
C PHE A 89 11.48 3.98 4.18
N VAL A 90 12.61 4.56 3.78
CA VAL A 90 12.96 5.94 4.15
C VAL A 90 11.90 6.92 3.62
N ARG A 91 11.47 6.80 2.37
CA ARG A 91 10.46 7.70 1.80
C ARG A 91 9.13 7.68 2.57
N SER A 92 8.68 6.52 3.04
CA SER A 92 7.42 6.41 3.78
C SER A 92 7.52 6.90 5.22
N HIS A 93 8.70 6.84 5.85
CA HIS A 93 8.89 7.22 7.25
C HIS A 93 9.56 8.59 7.43
N MET A 94 10.06 9.22 6.36
CA MET A 94 10.81 10.48 6.43
C MET A 94 10.01 11.61 7.11
N ALA A 95 8.70 11.69 6.92
CA ALA A 95 7.86 12.69 7.58
C ALA A 95 7.71 12.46 9.11
N THR A 96 8.11 11.30 9.61
CA THR A 96 8.00 10.89 11.02
C THR A 96 9.35 10.61 11.68
N MET A 97 10.45 10.65 10.94
CA MET A 97 11.79 10.36 11.44
C MET A 97 12.54 11.67 11.69
N CYS A 98 13.16 11.80 12.86
CA CYS A 98 14.18 12.81 13.11
C CYS A 98 15.57 12.20 12.85
N VAL A 99 16.45 12.98 12.24
CA VAL A 99 17.85 12.60 11.98
C VAL A 99 18.72 13.27 13.02
N ALA A 100 19.51 12.50 13.75
CA ALA A 100 20.50 13.03 14.69
C ALA A 100 21.89 12.51 14.36
N ASP A 101 22.89 13.38 14.37
CA ASP A 101 24.29 13.02 14.12
C ASP A 101 25.26 13.94 14.88
N PHE A 102 26.52 13.53 15.00
CA PHE A 102 27.58 14.27 15.69
C PHE A 102 28.62 14.78 14.69
N LEU A 103 28.87 16.08 14.69
CA LEU A 103 30.00 16.69 13.98
C LEU A 103 31.14 16.97 14.95
N THR A 104 32.36 16.55 14.60
CA THR A 104 33.57 16.99 15.31
C THR A 104 34.07 18.30 14.76
N THR A 105 34.08 19.34 15.58
CA THR A 105 34.69 20.63 15.26
C THR A 105 35.98 20.80 16.04
N GLU A 106 37.07 21.13 15.34
CA GLU A 106 38.33 21.46 15.98
C GLU A 106 38.38 22.98 16.17
N ILE A 107 38.40 23.41 17.44
CA ILE A 107 38.37 24.83 17.82
C ILE A 107 39.76 25.18 18.36
N TRP A 108 40.37 26.21 17.76
CA TRP A 108 41.59 26.80 18.29
C TRP A 108 41.27 27.62 19.54
N THR A 109 41.81 27.20 20.67
CA THR A 109 41.74 27.94 21.94
C THR A 109 43.13 28.47 22.31
N LEU A 110 43.19 29.41 23.26
CA LEU A 110 44.45 29.93 23.80
C LEU A 110 45.38 28.86 24.41
N ARG A 111 44.85 27.65 24.68
CA ARG A 111 45.59 26.50 25.22
C ARG A 111 45.91 25.42 24.17
N GLY A 112 45.56 25.65 22.89
CA GLY A 112 45.78 24.71 21.79
C GLY A 112 44.48 24.29 21.09
N LEU A 113 44.59 23.31 20.19
CA LEU A 113 43.49 22.77 19.42
C LEU A 113 42.67 21.80 20.27
N VAL A 114 41.37 22.08 20.45
CA VAL A 114 40.45 21.25 21.24
C VAL A 114 39.33 20.75 20.34
N ARG A 115 39.06 19.45 20.40
CA ARG A 115 37.98 18.81 19.63
C ARG A 115 36.67 18.82 20.42
N TYR A 116 35.64 19.42 19.84
CA TYR A 116 34.29 19.42 20.36
C TYR A 116 33.39 18.50 19.52
N HIS A 117 32.54 17.73 20.19
CA HIS A 117 31.48 16.95 19.54
C HIS A 117 30.19 17.77 19.59
N THR A 118 29.71 18.20 18.43
CA THR A 118 28.45 18.94 18.30
C THR A 118 27.36 17.98 17.86
N LEU A 119 26.35 17.76 18.72
CA LEU A 119 25.14 17.03 18.34
C LEU A 119 24.22 17.97 17.56
N PHE A 120 23.70 17.51 16.43
CA PHE A 120 22.59 18.18 15.74
C PHE A 120 21.43 17.22 15.49
N VAL A 121 20.22 17.76 15.46
CA VAL A 121 18.96 17.02 15.24
C VAL A 121 18.15 17.79 14.19
N MET A 122 17.61 17.09 13.19
CA MET A 122 16.82 17.63 12.07
C MET A 122 15.51 16.86 11.90
#